data_AF-N1UQN2-F1
#
_entry.id   AF-N1UQN2-F1
#
_cell.length_a   1.000
_cell.length_b   1.000
_cell.length_c   1.000
_cell.angle_alpha   90.00
_cell.angle_beta   90.00
_cell.angle_gamma   90.00
#
_symmetry.space_group_name_H-M   'P 1'
#
loop_
_entity.id
_entity.type
_entity.pdbx_description
1 polymer ?
#
loop_
_entity_poly.entity_id
_entity_poly.type
_entity_poly.pdbx_seq_one_letter_code
_entity_poly.pdbx_strand_id
1 'polypeptide(L)'
;MPAMAAGLAACGTAGGTGEFRPPPAEVVAAHDCRLSPAVLMEGAEPTPLPGPEAGSVPAGFAPVAAVRCSASLETVEDAEGRWSAVREDRLTGDFDSLITALSQSSDEAGKNQLCTADLELVPELWLLDGQGRAIRAAWPRDACLKTKPGVHEALAGLAVTDSAVHRLGLLEPRAALEADCPSRWKLPVEGSTLLLPAPDAPFAPGTGEGAVPGLNAEASGGALPEADEAAEIRACSYDAVAEEGSGSEGAAAGESGPFKVVKWVSGTFAGAATLTGGNKTLVLEAAKAAEPAGECDAAPSRFAVLWPLLDGRAAGAALTVELDGCRRIFDLAGTSRNLSAEAHAAVVSSTR
;
A
#
# COMPACT_ATOMS: atom_id res chain seq x y z
N MET A 1 50.96 -32.19 33.71
CA MET A 1 50.51 -31.67 32.39
C MET A 1 49.73 -30.39 32.65
N PRO A 2 50.32 -29.19 32.51
CA PRO A 2 49.56 -27.95 32.57
C PRO A 2 49.07 -27.58 31.16
N ALA A 3 47.77 -27.28 31.02
CA ALA A 3 47.17 -26.78 29.81
C ALA A 3 47.31 -25.25 29.77
N MET A 4 47.98 -24.73 28.74
CA MET A 4 48.00 -23.30 28.41
C MET A 4 46.65 -22.92 27.79
N ALA A 5 45.94 -21.99 28.42
CA ALA A 5 44.83 -21.27 27.81
C ALA A 5 45.37 -19.99 27.16
N ALA A 6 45.38 -19.95 25.82
CA ALA A 6 45.70 -18.76 25.05
C ALA A 6 44.42 -17.94 24.85
N GLY A 7 44.34 -16.77 25.49
CA GLY A 7 43.29 -15.79 25.26
C GLY A 7 43.54 -15.04 23.96
N LEU A 8 42.65 -15.23 22.97
CA LEU A 8 42.55 -14.38 21.79
C LEU A 8 41.68 -13.16 22.14
N ALA A 9 42.31 -12.08 22.62
CA ALA A 9 41.70 -10.76 22.61
C ALA A 9 41.88 -10.16 21.21
N ALA A 10 40.90 -10.37 20.34
CA ALA A 10 40.83 -9.66 19.07
C ALA A 10 40.24 -8.27 19.32
N CYS A 11 41.10 -7.24 19.38
CA CYS A 11 40.68 -5.87 19.15
C CYS A 11 40.29 -5.73 17.66
N GLY A 12 39.01 -5.82 17.36
CA GLY A 12 38.47 -5.44 16.07
C GLY A 12 38.35 -3.92 15.97
N THR A 13 39.39 -3.23 15.51
CA THR A 13 39.27 -1.88 14.95
C THR A 13 39.44 -1.97 13.43
N ALA A 14 38.34 -2.13 12.70
CA ALA A 14 38.35 -2.01 11.24
C ALA A 14 36.96 -1.73 10.66
N GLY A 15 36.78 -0.53 10.12
CA GLY A 15 35.62 -0.09 9.35
C GLY A 15 35.36 1.38 9.64
N GLY A 16 36.11 2.27 9.00
CA GLY A 16 35.83 3.71 9.08
C GLY A 16 34.41 3.96 8.58
N THR A 17 33.52 4.33 9.49
CA THR A 17 32.21 4.87 9.19
C THR A 17 32.45 6.25 8.60
N GLY A 18 32.25 6.40 7.30
CA GLY A 18 32.15 7.74 6.74
C GLY A 18 31.02 8.47 7.44
N GLU A 19 31.17 9.77 7.59
CA GLU A 19 30.11 10.64 8.11
C GLU A 19 29.55 11.44 6.94
N PHE A 20 28.23 11.39 6.77
CA PHE A 20 27.52 12.14 5.76
C PHE A 20 26.63 13.19 6.43
N ARG A 21 26.72 14.43 5.95
CA ARG A 21 25.80 15.50 6.32
C ARG A 21 25.06 15.99 5.07
N PRO A 22 23.72 15.99 5.06
CA PRO A 22 22.97 16.51 3.93
C PRO A 22 23.23 18.03 3.75
N PRO A 23 23.09 18.56 2.53
CA PRO A 23 23.20 19.98 2.28
C PRO A 23 22.21 20.77 3.16
N PRO A 24 22.46 22.07 3.44
CA PRO A 24 21.51 22.89 4.15
C PRO A 24 20.13 22.87 3.47
N ALA A 25 19.07 22.73 4.25
CA ALA A 25 17.71 22.75 3.76
C ALA A 25 17.36 24.11 3.13
N GLU A 26 16.50 24.10 2.12
CA GLU A 26 15.93 25.31 1.55
C GLU A 26 15.01 26.00 2.58
N VAL A 27 15.17 27.31 2.73
CA VAL A 27 14.26 28.14 3.53
C VAL A 27 13.09 28.59 2.66
N VAL A 28 11.91 28.04 2.95
CA VAL A 28 10.67 28.35 2.25
C VAL A 28 9.77 29.26 3.08
N ALA A 29 8.75 29.84 2.44
CA ALA A 29 7.85 30.80 3.09
C ALA A 29 6.96 30.16 4.18
N ALA A 30 6.60 28.88 4.04
CA ALA A 30 5.75 28.15 4.98
C ALA A 30 5.98 26.64 4.85
N HIS A 31 5.62 25.87 5.89
CA HIS A 31 5.54 24.41 5.83
C HIS A 31 4.22 23.96 5.19
N ASP A 32 4.20 22.77 4.60
CA ASP A 32 2.97 22.13 4.13
C ASP A 32 3.04 20.61 4.36
N CYS A 33 2.31 20.11 5.36
CA CYS A 33 2.26 18.68 5.66
C CYS A 33 1.59 17.84 4.56
N ARG A 34 0.87 18.46 3.61
CA ARG A 34 0.21 17.75 2.50
C ARG A 34 1.17 17.39 1.37
N LEU A 35 2.36 17.97 1.37
CA LEU A 35 3.43 17.65 0.42
C LEU A 35 4.30 16.47 0.88
N SER A 36 3.95 15.82 1.99
CA SER A 36 4.71 14.70 2.52
C SER A 36 4.72 13.52 1.53
N PRO A 37 5.90 13.07 1.07
CA PRO A 37 6.03 11.91 0.19
C PRO A 37 5.80 10.60 0.94
N ALA A 38 5.66 10.63 2.28
CA ALA A 38 5.43 9.46 3.12
C ALA A 38 3.99 8.90 3.02
N VAL A 39 3.14 9.48 2.18
CA VAL A 39 1.80 8.97 1.92
C VAL A 39 1.93 7.83 0.92
N LEU A 40 2.04 6.61 1.43
CA LEU A 40 1.96 5.39 0.64
C LEU A 40 0.53 5.26 0.11
N MET A 41 0.22 5.92 -1.00
CA MET A 41 -1.01 5.65 -1.75
C MET A 41 -0.76 4.41 -2.61
N GLU A 42 -1.39 3.28 -2.28
CA GLU A 42 -1.33 2.09 -3.13
C GLU A 42 -1.76 2.40 -4.57
N GLY A 43 -0.87 2.11 -5.52
CA GLY A 43 -1.12 2.25 -6.95
C GLY A 43 -0.97 3.66 -7.53
N ALA A 44 -0.56 4.65 -6.73
CA ALA A 44 0.00 5.88 -7.29
C ALA A 44 1.48 5.63 -7.58
N GLU A 45 1.94 5.84 -8.82
CA GLU A 45 3.37 6.01 -9.04
C GLU A 45 3.85 7.13 -8.10
N PRO A 46 4.99 6.98 -7.41
CA PRO A 46 5.55 8.02 -6.55
C PRO A 46 5.95 9.19 -7.44
N THR A 47 4.99 10.02 -7.81
CA THR A 47 5.25 11.34 -8.35
C THR A 47 5.85 12.09 -7.18
N PRO A 48 7.12 12.53 -7.24
CA PRO A 48 7.70 13.34 -6.19
C PRO A 48 6.77 14.53 -6.00
N LEU A 49 6.11 14.61 -4.84
CA LEU A 49 5.33 15.79 -4.53
C LEU A 49 6.30 16.99 -4.61
N PRO A 50 5.92 18.08 -5.27
CA PRO A 50 6.79 19.24 -5.45
C PRO A 50 6.94 19.97 -4.11
N GLY A 51 7.79 19.44 -3.24
CA GLY A 51 8.18 20.04 -1.96
C GLY A 51 9.70 20.21 -1.90
N PRO A 52 10.20 21.11 -1.04
CA PRO A 52 11.63 21.27 -0.85
C PRO A 52 12.27 19.97 -0.34
N GLU A 53 13.51 19.73 -0.75
CA GLU A 53 14.29 18.60 -0.24
C GLU A 53 14.58 18.77 1.26
N ALA A 54 14.53 17.67 2.01
CA ALA A 54 14.93 17.68 3.40
C ALA A 54 16.45 17.85 3.52
N GLY A 55 16.90 18.75 4.39
CA GLY A 55 18.32 19.06 4.55
C GLY A 55 18.73 19.35 5.99
N SER A 56 20.00 19.69 6.19
CA SER A 56 20.51 20.10 7.50
C SER A 56 20.04 21.52 7.85
N VAL A 57 19.99 21.84 9.15
CA VAL A 57 19.58 23.18 9.60
C VAL A 57 20.59 24.24 9.11
N PRO A 58 20.17 25.23 8.29
CA PRO A 58 21.07 26.27 7.80
C PRO A 58 21.68 27.09 8.94
N ALA A 59 22.91 27.56 8.75
CA ALA A 59 23.56 28.43 9.73
C ALA A 59 22.74 29.71 9.95
N GLY A 60 22.50 30.04 11.22
CA GLY A 60 21.71 31.21 11.61
C GLY A 60 20.19 31.03 11.53
N PHE A 61 19.69 29.86 11.11
CA PHE A 61 18.28 29.51 11.27
C PHE A 61 18.01 29.19 12.74
N ALA A 62 17.21 30.02 13.41
CA ALA A 62 16.87 29.88 14.82
C ALA A 62 15.40 29.48 14.96
N PRO A 63 15.08 28.19 15.16
CA PRO A 63 13.70 27.74 15.26
C PRO A 63 13.05 28.25 16.55
N VAL A 64 11.78 28.65 16.42
CA VAL A 64 10.90 29.00 17.55
C VAL A 64 9.72 28.03 17.66
N ALA A 65 9.51 27.21 16.64
CA ALA A 65 8.54 26.11 16.62
C ALA A 65 9.05 24.99 15.73
N ALA A 66 8.55 23.78 15.97
CA ALA A 66 8.64 22.67 15.03
C ALA A 66 7.24 22.22 14.64
N VAL A 67 7.12 21.61 13.47
CA VAL A 67 5.91 20.95 13.00
C VAL A 67 6.26 19.52 12.63
N ARG A 68 5.56 18.57 13.25
CA ARG A 68 5.66 17.14 12.96
C ARG A 68 4.49 16.72 12.09
N CYS A 69 4.76 16.24 10.88
CA CYS A 69 3.75 15.72 9.96
C CYS A 69 3.78 14.18 9.98
N SER A 70 2.83 13.57 10.67
CA SER A 70 2.69 12.12 10.80
C SER A 70 1.66 11.61 9.79
N ALA A 71 2.11 11.01 8.69
CA ALA A 71 1.24 10.55 7.59
C ALA A 71 1.00 9.03 7.59
N SER A 72 1.60 8.29 8.53
CA SER A 72 2.03 6.93 8.20
C SER A 72 0.91 5.91 8.03
N LEU A 73 -0.23 6.04 8.72
CA LEU A 73 -1.39 5.14 8.60
C LEU A 73 -2.71 5.79 9.08
N GLU A 74 -2.74 7.12 9.23
CA GLU A 74 -3.92 7.77 9.79
C GLU A 74 -5.03 7.85 8.73
N THR A 75 -6.22 7.43 9.11
CA THR A 75 -7.42 7.60 8.30
C THR A 75 -8.46 8.41 9.04
N VAL A 76 -9.23 9.19 8.30
CA VAL A 76 -10.39 9.90 8.82
C VAL A 76 -11.60 9.60 7.98
N GLU A 77 -12.76 9.53 8.63
CA GLU A 77 -14.03 9.26 7.98
C GLU A 77 -14.96 10.48 8.04
N ASP A 78 -15.67 10.73 6.93
CA ASP A 78 -16.70 11.75 6.81
C ASP A 78 -17.86 11.28 5.89
N ALA A 79 -18.75 12.19 5.50
CA ALA A 79 -19.89 11.83 4.65
C ALA A 79 -19.44 11.31 3.27
N GLU A 80 -18.28 11.72 2.76
CA GLU A 80 -17.74 11.33 1.47
C GLU A 80 -17.07 9.95 1.51
N GLY A 81 -16.52 9.54 2.66
CA GLY A 81 -15.96 8.21 2.85
C GLY A 81 -14.79 8.19 3.83
N ARG A 82 -13.83 7.29 3.57
CA ARG A 82 -12.58 7.16 4.31
C ARG A 82 -11.43 7.76 3.52
N TRP A 83 -10.70 8.65 4.17
CA TRP A 83 -9.58 9.39 3.59
C TRP A 83 -8.26 8.96 4.21
N SER A 84 -7.19 8.99 3.44
CA SER A 84 -5.85 9.09 4.00
C SER A 84 -5.67 10.48 4.60
N ALA A 85 -4.97 10.53 5.72
CA ALA A 85 -4.77 11.76 6.45
C ALA A 85 -3.34 11.91 6.96
N VAL A 86 -2.91 13.16 7.08
CA VAL A 86 -1.70 13.53 7.80
C VAL A 86 -2.07 14.34 9.02
N ARG A 87 -1.52 13.97 10.16
CA ARG A 87 -1.60 14.74 11.39
C ARG A 87 -0.44 15.72 11.46
N GLU A 88 -0.79 16.96 11.70
CA GLU A 88 0.14 18.06 11.92
C GLU A 88 0.13 18.40 13.40
N ASP A 89 1.25 18.21 14.09
CA ASP A 89 1.43 18.67 15.46
C ASP A 89 2.40 19.85 15.49
N ARG A 90 1.99 20.98 16.06
CA ARG A 90 2.86 22.12 16.30
C ARG A 90 3.50 22.02 17.67
N LEU A 91 4.83 21.92 17.70
CA LEU A 91 5.62 21.77 18.91
C LEU A 91 6.35 23.07 19.26
N THR A 92 6.40 23.38 20.55
CA THR A 92 7.16 24.51 21.12
C THR A 92 7.91 24.08 22.37
N GLY A 93 8.96 24.82 22.73
CA GLY A 93 9.78 24.52 23.90
C GLY A 93 11.22 24.97 23.69
N ASP A 94 12.13 24.32 24.40
CA ASP A 94 13.58 24.50 24.22
C ASP A 94 14.06 23.65 23.03
N PHE A 95 14.54 24.33 21.99
CA PHE A 95 14.99 23.69 20.75
C PHE A 95 16.47 23.29 20.78
N ASP A 96 17.23 23.61 21.83
CA ASP A 96 18.68 23.38 21.86
C ASP A 96 19.01 21.88 21.71
N SER A 97 18.27 21.01 22.39
CA SER A 97 18.43 19.56 22.24
C SER A 97 18.06 19.07 20.84
N LEU A 98 17.00 19.61 20.24
CA LEU A 98 16.57 19.22 18.89
C LEU A 98 17.59 19.64 17.83
N ILE A 99 18.08 20.88 17.90
CA ILE A 99 19.11 21.40 16.99
C ILE A 99 20.40 20.60 17.16
N THR A 100 20.79 20.28 18.39
CA THR A 100 21.96 19.44 18.66
C THR A 100 21.79 18.07 18.01
N ALA A 101 20.64 17.41 18.19
CA ALA A 101 20.37 16.12 17.59
C ALA A 101 20.37 16.17 16.05
N LEU A 102 19.69 17.14 15.44
CA LEU A 102 19.65 17.32 13.98
C LEU A 102 21.02 17.69 13.37
N SER A 103 21.94 18.22 14.18
CA SER A 103 23.29 18.57 13.73
C SER A 103 24.23 17.37 13.62
N GLN A 104 23.84 16.21 14.17
CA GLN A 104 24.62 14.99 14.07
C GLN A 104 24.78 14.55 12.62
N SER A 105 25.99 14.08 12.28
CA SER A 105 26.24 13.42 11.00
C SER A 105 25.42 12.13 10.90
N SER A 106 24.97 11.78 9.71
CA SER A 106 24.54 10.42 9.40
C SER A 106 25.75 9.51 9.18
N ASP A 107 25.60 8.23 9.45
CA ASP A 107 26.67 7.25 9.24
C ASP A 107 26.59 6.66 7.82
N GLU A 108 27.73 6.45 7.20
CA GLU A 108 27.82 5.70 5.94
C GLU A 108 27.85 4.20 6.20
N ALA A 109 27.15 3.45 5.35
CA ALA A 109 27.14 2.00 5.42
C ALA A 109 28.53 1.40 5.18
N GLY A 110 28.98 0.57 6.13
CA GLY A 110 30.22 -0.20 5.99
C GLY A 110 30.11 -1.34 4.96
N LYS A 111 31.25 -1.82 4.48
CA LYS A 111 31.29 -3.04 3.66
C LYS A 111 30.81 -4.23 4.48
N ASN A 112 29.89 -5.03 3.92
CA ASN A 112 29.29 -6.20 4.57
C ASN A 112 28.50 -5.90 5.86
N GLN A 113 27.97 -4.68 6.00
CA GLN A 113 27.05 -4.33 7.08
C GLN A 113 25.80 -5.23 7.00
N LEU A 114 25.44 -5.88 8.10
CA LEU A 114 24.17 -6.59 8.25
C LEU A 114 23.19 -5.68 8.97
N CYS A 115 22.05 -5.43 8.33
CA CYS A 115 20.97 -4.61 8.86
C CYS A 115 19.69 -5.43 8.98
N THR A 116 18.84 -5.07 9.93
CA THR A 116 17.50 -5.64 10.04
C THR A 116 16.62 -5.14 8.90
N ALA A 117 15.72 -6.00 8.42
CA ALA A 117 14.78 -5.69 7.34
C ALA A 117 13.46 -5.11 7.86
N ASP A 118 13.50 -4.38 8.97
CA ASP A 118 12.33 -3.70 9.53
C ASP A 118 12.06 -2.40 8.76
N LEU A 119 10.80 -1.97 8.70
CA LEU A 119 10.39 -0.68 8.14
C LEU A 119 10.26 0.34 9.28
N GLU A 120 10.89 1.51 9.13
CA GLU A 120 10.73 2.62 10.07
C GLU A 120 9.87 3.72 9.43
N LEU A 121 8.74 4.04 10.04
CA LEU A 121 7.83 5.10 9.58
C LEU A 121 8.23 6.42 10.26
N VAL A 122 9.04 7.21 9.56
CA VAL A 122 9.59 8.47 10.07
C VAL A 122 8.67 9.64 9.67
N PRO A 123 8.12 10.41 10.63
CA PRO A 123 7.33 11.57 10.30
C PRO A 123 8.20 12.67 9.69
N GLU A 124 7.61 13.50 8.83
CA GLU A 124 8.34 14.68 8.37
C GLU A 124 8.49 15.68 9.51
N LEU A 125 9.61 16.38 9.51
CA LEU A 125 9.90 17.40 10.49
C LEU A 125 10.17 18.73 9.77
N TRP A 126 9.40 19.74 10.14
CA TRP A 126 9.60 21.11 9.73
C TRP A 126 10.04 21.96 10.92
N LEU A 127 10.99 22.86 10.71
CA LEU A 127 11.39 23.86 11.70
C LEU A 127 10.98 25.24 11.22
N LEU A 128 10.40 26.04 12.11
CA LEU A 128 9.90 27.38 11.79
C LEU A 128 10.64 28.44 12.59
N ASP A 129 11.03 29.54 11.93
CA ASP A 129 11.65 30.69 12.59
C ASP A 129 10.62 31.73 13.08
N GLY A 130 11.11 32.79 13.73
CA GLY A 130 10.28 33.88 14.26
C GLY A 130 9.55 34.71 13.19
N GLN A 131 9.90 34.54 11.91
CA GLN A 131 9.23 35.15 10.76
C GLN A 131 8.20 34.21 10.11
N GLY A 132 8.06 32.99 10.62
CA GLY A 132 7.17 31.96 10.07
C GLY A 132 7.74 31.24 8.85
N ARG A 133 9.00 31.51 8.46
CA ARG A 133 9.67 30.76 7.39
C ARG A 133 10.00 29.36 7.89
N ALA A 134 10.00 28.39 6.99
CA ALA A 134 10.17 26.99 7.34
C ALA A 134 11.34 26.34 6.59
N ILE A 135 11.91 25.31 7.19
CA ILE A 135 12.81 24.35 6.54
C ILE A 135 12.29 22.94 6.77
N ARG A 136 12.47 22.06 5.78
CA ARG A 136 12.24 20.61 5.96
C ARG A 136 13.53 19.97 6.46
N ALA A 137 13.53 19.48 7.69
CA ALA A 137 14.71 18.95 8.36
C ALA A 137 14.93 17.48 8.00
N ALA A 138 16.15 17.14 7.59
CA ALA A 138 16.58 15.76 7.43
C ALA A 138 16.86 15.12 8.81
N TRP A 139 16.36 13.90 8.99
CA TRP A 139 16.69 13.08 10.16
C TRP A 139 18.09 12.48 9.99
N PRO A 140 19.02 12.65 10.95
CA PRO A 140 20.28 11.92 10.96
C PRO A 140 20.02 10.42 11.03
N ARG A 141 20.75 9.65 10.22
CA ARG A 141 20.58 8.19 10.13
C ARG A 141 21.82 7.42 10.53
N ASP A 142 21.64 6.21 11.01
CA ASP A 142 22.72 5.26 11.20
C ASP A 142 23.13 4.57 9.88
N ALA A 143 24.13 3.69 9.96
CA ALA A 143 24.67 2.96 8.82
C ALA A 143 23.66 1.97 8.19
N CYS A 144 22.54 1.72 8.86
CA CYS A 144 21.43 0.89 8.40
C CYS A 144 20.25 1.71 7.89
N LEU A 145 20.45 3.02 7.67
CA LEU A 145 19.44 3.98 7.21
C LEU A 145 18.27 4.18 8.19
N LYS A 146 18.44 3.77 9.46
CA LYS A 146 17.48 4.04 10.54
C LYS A 146 17.75 5.40 11.14
N THR A 147 16.72 6.08 11.64
CA THR A 147 16.95 7.36 12.30
C THR A 147 17.73 7.17 13.60
N LYS A 148 18.64 8.10 13.89
CA LYS A 148 19.29 8.15 15.19
C LYS A 148 18.26 8.59 16.25
N PRO A 149 18.33 8.03 17.48
CA PRO A 149 17.28 8.24 18.49
C PRO A 149 17.20 9.68 19.00
N GLY A 150 18.28 10.47 18.90
CA GLY A 150 18.37 11.80 19.52
C GLY A 150 17.29 12.79 19.07
N VAL A 151 16.83 12.71 17.81
CA VAL A 151 15.74 13.59 17.32
C VAL A 151 14.41 13.19 17.94
N HIS A 152 14.12 11.89 18.04
CA HIS A 152 12.92 11.38 18.69
C HIS A 152 12.86 11.78 20.18
N GLU A 153 13.97 11.61 20.89
CA GLU A 153 14.11 12.00 22.30
C GLU A 153 13.92 13.51 22.48
N ALA A 154 14.53 14.34 21.64
CA ALA A 154 14.39 15.78 21.70
C ALA A 154 12.95 16.24 21.42
N LEU A 155 12.27 15.66 20.42
CA LEU A 155 10.88 15.97 20.10
C LEU A 155 9.93 15.59 21.25
N ALA A 156 10.20 14.48 21.96
CA ALA A 156 9.40 14.08 23.12
C ALA A 156 9.48 15.06 24.30
N GLY A 157 10.54 15.88 24.36
CA GLY A 157 10.70 16.95 25.34
C GLY A 157 9.96 18.25 25.00
N LEU A 158 9.43 18.39 23.79
CA LEU A 158 8.68 19.57 23.35
C LEU A 158 7.18 19.44 23.68
N ALA A 159 6.53 20.58 23.90
CA ALA A 159 5.09 20.64 24.12
C ALA A 159 4.33 20.76 22.80
N VAL A 160 3.38 19.85 22.56
CA VAL A 160 2.38 20.02 21.50
C VAL A 160 1.41 21.13 21.92
N THR A 161 1.30 22.15 21.08
CA THR A 161 0.48 23.35 21.34
C THR A 161 -0.75 23.42 20.46
N ASP A 162 -0.70 22.80 19.29
CA ASP A 162 -1.79 22.70 18.34
C ASP A 162 -1.68 21.38 17.58
N SER A 163 -2.82 20.83 17.19
CA SER A 163 -2.91 19.63 16.37
C SER A 163 -4.00 19.80 15.32
N ALA A 164 -3.66 19.52 14.07
CA ALA A 164 -4.59 19.53 12.95
C ALA A 164 -4.51 18.21 12.18
N VAL A 165 -5.57 17.87 11.46
CA VAL A 165 -5.61 16.72 10.57
C VAL A 165 -5.97 17.20 9.17
N HIS A 166 -5.15 16.86 8.19
CA HIS A 166 -5.37 17.21 6.78
C HIS A 166 -5.74 15.96 6.00
N ARG A 167 -6.90 16.01 5.33
CA ARG A 167 -7.31 15.00 4.34
C ARG A 167 -6.45 15.12 3.09
N LEU A 168 -6.00 13.99 2.56
CA LEU A 168 -5.15 13.93 1.38
C LEU A 168 -5.91 13.31 0.20
N GLY A 169 -6.01 11.98 0.18
CA GLY A 169 -6.70 11.23 -0.86
C GLY A 169 -7.89 10.45 -0.30
N LEU A 170 -8.99 10.40 -1.06
CA LEU A 170 -10.11 9.51 -0.73
C LEU A 170 -9.66 8.07 -1.01
N LEU A 171 -9.54 7.26 0.05
CA LEU A 171 -9.17 5.85 -0.05
C LEU A 171 -10.39 5.01 -0.43
N GLU A 172 -11.50 5.20 0.28
CA GLU A 172 -12.72 4.42 0.10
C GLU A 172 -13.93 5.35 0.11
N PRO A 173 -14.66 5.51 -1.02
CA PRO A 173 -15.89 6.27 -1.06
C PRO A 173 -16.94 5.68 -0.10
N ARG A 174 -17.81 6.53 0.45
CA ARG A 174 -18.87 6.12 1.39
C ARG A 174 -19.74 4.98 0.84
N ALA A 175 -20.10 5.05 -0.45
CA ALA A 175 -20.86 4.00 -1.11
C ALA A 175 -20.14 2.64 -1.17
N ALA A 176 -18.80 2.63 -1.29
CA ALA A 176 -18.01 1.40 -1.29
C ALA A 176 -17.91 0.80 0.12
N LEU A 177 -17.68 1.65 1.13
CA LEU A 177 -17.67 1.26 2.54
C LEU A 177 -18.99 0.65 3.00
N GLU A 178 -20.11 1.31 2.69
CA GLU A 178 -21.45 0.83 3.04
C GLU A 178 -21.81 -0.48 2.33
N ALA A 179 -21.26 -0.68 1.13
CA ALA A 179 -21.40 -1.91 0.38
C ALA A 179 -20.43 -3.01 0.84
N ASP A 180 -19.45 -2.73 1.71
CA ASP A 180 -18.34 -3.63 2.04
C ASP A 180 -17.62 -4.13 0.76
N CYS A 181 -17.40 -3.20 -0.16
CA CYS A 181 -16.69 -3.39 -1.41
C CYS A 181 -15.38 -2.57 -1.41
N PRO A 182 -14.27 -3.14 -1.89
CA PRO A 182 -13.07 -2.37 -2.17
C PRO A 182 -13.37 -1.21 -3.14
N SER A 183 -12.74 -0.06 -2.95
CA SER A 183 -12.88 1.09 -3.86
C SER A 183 -12.13 0.91 -5.19
N ARG A 184 -11.15 0.02 -5.19
CA ARG A 184 -10.31 -0.34 -6.34
C ARG A 184 -10.14 -1.85 -6.41
N TRP A 185 -9.99 -2.36 -7.63
CA TRP A 185 -9.70 -3.77 -7.87
C TRP A 185 -8.83 -3.95 -9.10
N LYS A 186 -8.07 -5.04 -9.17
CA LYS A 186 -7.28 -5.42 -10.35
C LYS A 186 -7.78 -6.75 -10.90
N LEU A 187 -8.19 -6.76 -12.17
CA LEU A 187 -8.58 -7.94 -12.91
C LEU A 187 -7.37 -8.48 -13.69
N PRO A 188 -6.97 -9.75 -13.54
CA PRO A 188 -6.00 -10.37 -14.44
C PRO A 188 -6.68 -10.64 -15.80
N VAL A 189 -6.12 -10.15 -16.92
CA VAL A 189 -6.76 -10.30 -18.25
C VAL A 189 -6.04 -11.28 -19.18
N GLU A 190 -4.77 -11.62 -18.92
CA GLU A 190 -3.98 -12.59 -19.72
C GLU A 190 -2.89 -13.31 -18.91
N GLY A 191 -2.66 -14.59 -19.22
CA GLY A 191 -1.40 -15.29 -18.91
C GLY A 191 -1.27 -15.95 -17.53
N SER A 192 -2.31 -15.98 -16.70
CA SER A 192 -2.22 -16.48 -15.33
C SER A 192 -2.28 -18.01 -15.25
N THR A 193 -1.14 -18.66 -15.46
CA THR A 193 -0.81 -19.84 -14.65
C THR A 193 0.17 -19.36 -13.60
N LEU A 194 -0.35 -18.89 -12.46
CA LEU A 194 0.47 -18.85 -11.26
C LEU A 194 0.87 -20.30 -10.96
N LEU A 195 2.14 -20.61 -11.15
CA LEU A 195 2.76 -21.74 -10.45
C LEU A 195 2.70 -21.39 -8.96
N LEU A 196 1.57 -21.66 -8.31
CA LEU A 196 1.54 -21.79 -6.87
C LEU A 196 2.58 -22.87 -6.51
N PRO A 197 3.46 -22.63 -5.52
CA PRO A 197 4.24 -23.73 -4.98
C PRO A 197 3.27 -24.82 -4.48
N ALA A 198 3.72 -26.07 -4.56
CA ALA A 198 2.99 -27.28 -4.19
C ALA A 198 2.16 -27.14 -2.88
N PRO A 199 1.08 -27.93 -2.71
CA PRO A 199 0.12 -27.82 -1.60
C PRO A 199 0.70 -27.95 -0.17
N ASP A 200 2.00 -28.24 -0.02
CA ASP A 200 2.70 -28.37 1.25
C ASP A 200 3.59 -27.15 1.61
N ALA A 201 3.58 -26.08 0.79
CA ALA A 201 4.23 -24.84 1.16
C ALA A 201 3.32 -24.06 2.14
N PRO A 202 3.74 -23.79 3.39
CA PRO A 202 2.97 -22.91 4.25
C PRO A 202 2.87 -21.55 3.57
N PHE A 203 1.65 -21.12 3.24
CA PHE A 203 1.37 -19.76 2.82
C PHE A 203 1.86 -18.87 3.96
N ALA A 204 2.97 -18.17 3.76
CA ALA A 204 3.32 -17.08 4.64
C ALA A 204 2.17 -16.07 4.51
N PRO A 205 1.45 -15.72 5.58
CA PRO A 205 0.50 -14.62 5.51
C PRO A 205 1.28 -13.40 5.06
N GLY A 206 1.12 -13.03 3.80
CA GLY A 206 1.55 -11.73 3.33
C GLY A 206 0.73 -10.74 4.12
N THR A 207 1.38 -10.00 5.01
CA THR A 207 0.84 -8.79 5.62
C THR A 207 0.74 -7.71 4.54
N GLY A 208 -0.06 -7.97 3.51
CA GLY A 208 -0.42 -6.96 2.52
C GLY A 208 -1.20 -5.88 3.23
N GLU A 209 -0.52 -4.80 3.58
CA GLU A 209 -1.15 -3.48 3.73
C GLU A 209 -1.96 -3.25 2.45
N GLY A 210 -3.29 -3.28 2.59
CA GLY A 210 -4.25 -3.58 1.52
C GLY A 210 -5.39 -4.49 2.00
N ALA A 211 -5.24 -5.10 3.17
CA ALA A 211 -6.36 -5.69 3.92
C ALA A 211 -7.42 -4.62 4.21
N VAL A 212 -8.50 -4.66 3.44
CA VAL A 212 -9.72 -3.88 3.67
C VAL A 212 -10.23 -4.19 5.08
N PRO A 213 -10.36 -3.21 6.00
CA PRO A 213 -10.95 -3.45 7.30
C PRO A 213 -12.41 -3.89 7.15
N GLY A 214 -12.67 -5.19 7.25
CA GLY A 214 -14.01 -5.78 7.08
C GLY A 214 -14.02 -7.06 6.23
N LEU A 215 -13.14 -7.12 5.22
CA LEU A 215 -12.83 -8.35 4.50
C LEU A 215 -11.61 -8.97 5.15
N ASN A 216 -11.83 -9.87 6.11
CA ASN A 216 -10.76 -10.73 6.59
C ASN A 216 -10.02 -11.29 5.37
N ALA A 217 -8.69 -11.19 5.37
CA ALA A 217 -7.78 -11.86 4.44
C ALA A 217 -7.91 -13.41 4.45
N GLU A 218 -8.99 -13.93 5.02
CA GLU A 218 -9.54 -15.27 4.84
C GLU A 218 -10.37 -15.40 3.55
N ALA A 219 -10.30 -14.44 2.62
CA ALA A 219 -10.47 -14.68 1.19
C ALA A 219 -9.35 -15.61 0.65
N SER A 220 -9.11 -16.69 1.38
CA SER A 220 -8.18 -17.76 1.09
C SER A 220 -8.60 -18.37 -0.24
N GLY A 221 -7.63 -18.86 -1.02
CA GLY A 221 -7.85 -19.62 -2.25
C GLY A 221 -8.58 -20.96 -2.03
N GLY A 222 -9.73 -20.93 -1.36
CA GLY A 222 -10.65 -22.04 -1.19
C GLY A 222 -11.42 -22.32 -2.47
N ALA A 223 -12.04 -23.50 -2.53
CA ALA A 223 -12.92 -23.83 -3.64
C ALA A 223 -14.11 -22.88 -3.70
N LEU A 224 -14.75 -22.82 -4.88
CA LEU A 224 -16.05 -22.18 -4.99
C LEU A 224 -17.09 -22.96 -4.18
N PRO A 225 -17.90 -22.29 -3.35
CA PRO A 225 -18.92 -22.97 -2.56
C PRO A 225 -20.01 -23.55 -3.45
N GLU A 226 -20.64 -24.63 -3.01
CA GLU A 226 -21.92 -25.09 -3.57
C GLU A 226 -23.00 -24.03 -3.41
N ALA A 227 -24.03 -24.09 -4.24
CA ALA A 227 -25.06 -23.06 -4.27
C ALA A 227 -25.86 -22.94 -2.96
N ASP A 228 -25.90 -24.00 -2.15
CA ASP A 228 -26.51 -24.05 -0.82
C ASP A 228 -25.56 -23.68 0.32
N GLU A 229 -24.24 -23.65 0.06
CA GLU A 229 -23.20 -23.22 1.02
C GLU A 229 -23.04 -21.69 1.06
N ALA A 230 -23.58 -20.96 0.08
CA ALA A 230 -23.68 -19.51 0.10
C ALA A 230 -25.15 -19.07 0.22
N ALA A 231 -25.45 -18.17 1.16
CA ALA A 231 -26.78 -17.56 1.28
C ALA A 231 -27.03 -16.56 0.13
N GLU A 232 -26.01 -15.76 -0.21
CA GLU A 232 -26.06 -14.70 -1.21
C GLU A 232 -24.69 -14.51 -1.90
N ILE A 233 -24.66 -13.69 -2.95
CA ILE A 233 -23.42 -13.19 -3.54
C ILE A 233 -23.46 -11.68 -3.51
N ARG A 234 -22.46 -11.05 -2.89
CA ARG A 234 -22.21 -9.62 -3.04
C ARG A 234 -21.42 -9.38 -4.34
N ALA A 235 -21.97 -8.59 -5.24
CA ALA A 235 -21.34 -8.19 -6.49
C ALA A 235 -20.87 -6.73 -6.39
N CYS A 236 -19.55 -6.51 -6.37
CA CYS A 236 -18.93 -5.20 -6.43
C CYS A 236 -18.56 -4.90 -7.89
N SER A 237 -19.08 -3.83 -8.48
CA SER A 237 -18.85 -3.47 -9.88
C SER A 237 -17.81 -2.37 -10.00
N TYR A 238 -16.99 -2.45 -11.04
CA TYR A 238 -15.89 -1.53 -11.30
C TYR A 238 -15.89 -1.08 -12.75
N ASP A 239 -15.62 0.20 -12.96
CA ASP A 239 -15.30 0.75 -14.27
C ASP A 239 -13.79 0.64 -14.49
N ALA A 240 -13.40 0.02 -15.59
CA ALA A 240 -11.99 -0.18 -15.92
C ALA A 240 -11.32 1.17 -16.22
N VAL A 241 -10.15 1.36 -15.63
CA VAL A 241 -9.27 2.49 -15.93
C VAL A 241 -8.31 2.04 -17.02
N ALA A 242 -8.25 2.80 -18.11
CA ALA A 242 -7.24 2.55 -19.13
C ALA A 242 -5.86 2.74 -18.48
N GLU A 243 -5.08 1.66 -18.44
CA GLU A 243 -3.69 1.75 -18.01
C GLU A 243 -2.92 2.58 -19.05
N GLU A 244 -2.60 3.82 -18.72
CA GLU A 244 -1.63 4.62 -19.48
C GLU A 244 -0.24 4.01 -19.22
N GLY A 245 0.09 2.94 -19.95
CA GLY A 245 1.45 2.44 -20.14
C GLY A 245 2.33 2.36 -18.87
N SER A 246 1.94 1.56 -17.87
CA SER A 246 2.86 1.13 -16.80
C SER A 246 3.16 -0.38 -16.88
N GLY A 247 3.27 -0.89 -18.12
CA GLY A 247 4.02 -2.13 -18.32
C GLY A 247 5.41 -1.89 -17.74
N SER A 248 5.78 -2.61 -16.69
CA SER A 248 7.14 -2.58 -16.17
C SER A 248 8.09 -3.05 -17.27
N GLU A 249 8.59 -2.13 -18.10
CA GLU A 249 9.72 -2.32 -19.02
C GLU A 249 11.05 -2.53 -18.25
N GLY A 250 10.99 -3.10 -17.05
CA GLY A 250 12.13 -3.38 -16.16
C GLY A 250 12.64 -4.81 -16.24
N ALA A 251 11.93 -5.74 -16.89
CA ALA A 251 12.49 -7.02 -17.27
C ALA A 251 12.86 -6.97 -18.75
N ALA A 252 14.16 -6.82 -19.02
CA ALA A 252 14.71 -6.86 -20.36
C ALA A 252 14.02 -7.95 -21.20
N ALA A 253 13.52 -7.55 -22.37
CA ALA A 253 13.09 -8.43 -23.43
C ALA A 253 14.28 -9.29 -23.90
N GLY A 254 14.60 -10.31 -23.11
CA GLY A 254 15.32 -11.49 -23.57
C GLY A 254 14.26 -12.52 -23.93
N GLU A 255 14.13 -12.79 -25.22
CA GLU A 255 13.39 -13.95 -25.72
C GLU A 255 13.79 -15.20 -24.92
N SER A 256 12.80 -16.00 -24.52
CA SER A 256 12.91 -17.34 -23.87
C SER A 256 13.17 -17.44 -22.36
N GLY A 257 12.39 -16.74 -21.53
CA GLY A 257 12.13 -17.12 -20.13
C GLY A 257 10.72 -17.72 -19.94
N PRO A 258 10.49 -18.66 -19.01
CA PRO A 258 9.17 -19.30 -18.80
C PRO A 258 8.11 -18.40 -18.14
N PHE A 259 8.40 -17.12 -17.90
CA PHE A 259 7.53 -16.21 -17.18
C PHE A 259 6.68 -15.40 -18.17
N LYS A 260 5.37 -15.67 -18.20
CA LYS A 260 4.41 -14.81 -18.91
C LYS A 260 4.14 -13.57 -18.04
N VAL A 261 4.27 -12.39 -18.63
CA VAL A 261 3.86 -11.14 -17.99
C VAL A 261 2.35 -11.18 -17.81
N VAL A 262 1.87 -11.08 -16.58
CA VAL A 262 0.43 -10.99 -16.29
C VAL A 262 -0.02 -9.58 -16.62
N LYS A 263 -0.94 -9.45 -17.56
CA LYS A 263 -1.59 -8.18 -17.86
C LYS A 263 -2.74 -7.97 -16.88
N TRP A 264 -2.78 -6.79 -16.27
CA TRP A 264 -3.83 -6.40 -15.33
C TRP A 264 -4.67 -5.27 -15.92
N VAL A 265 -5.95 -5.23 -15.53
CA VAL A 265 -6.84 -4.09 -15.71
C VAL A 265 -7.23 -3.59 -14.34
N SER A 266 -6.87 -2.35 -14.02
CA SER A 266 -7.32 -1.68 -12.81
C SER A 266 -8.76 -1.18 -12.99
N GLY A 267 -9.55 -1.18 -11.91
CA GLY A 267 -10.90 -0.64 -11.92
C GLY A 267 -11.23 0.20 -10.68
N THR A 268 -12.13 1.16 -10.85
CA THR A 268 -12.66 2.01 -9.78
C THR A 268 -14.09 1.61 -9.47
N PHE A 269 -14.45 1.51 -8.18
CA PHE A 269 -15.77 1.11 -7.73
C PHE A 269 -16.87 1.99 -8.34
N ALA A 270 -17.85 1.33 -8.96
CA ALA A 270 -18.98 1.95 -9.63
C ALA A 270 -20.32 1.68 -8.91
N GLY A 271 -20.40 0.59 -8.15
CA GLY A 271 -21.62 0.22 -7.42
C GLY A 271 -21.60 -1.20 -6.90
N ALA A 272 -22.59 -1.55 -6.08
CA ALA A 272 -22.72 -2.88 -5.51
C ALA A 272 -24.15 -3.40 -5.60
N ALA A 273 -24.27 -4.73 -5.63
CA ALA A 273 -25.55 -5.42 -5.63
C ALA A 273 -25.46 -6.75 -4.88
N THR A 274 -26.62 -7.30 -4.52
CA THR A 274 -26.71 -8.62 -3.89
C THR A 274 -27.51 -9.55 -4.80
N LEU A 275 -26.90 -10.67 -5.19
CA LEU A 275 -27.59 -11.75 -5.89
C LEU A 275 -28.08 -12.76 -4.86
N THR A 276 -29.35 -13.10 -4.96
CA THR A 276 -30.01 -14.11 -4.11
C THR A 276 -30.79 -15.10 -4.96
N GLY A 277 -31.30 -16.16 -4.33
CA GLY A 277 -32.20 -17.12 -4.97
C GLY A 277 -31.65 -17.74 -6.25
N GLY A 278 -32.48 -17.78 -7.30
CA GLY A 278 -32.14 -18.43 -8.57
C GLY A 278 -30.94 -17.82 -9.30
N ASN A 279 -30.75 -16.50 -9.23
CA ASN A 279 -29.61 -15.83 -9.87
C ASN A 279 -28.29 -16.24 -9.23
N LYS A 280 -28.26 -16.30 -7.90
CA LYS A 280 -27.09 -16.79 -7.14
C LYS A 280 -26.74 -18.23 -7.54
N THR A 281 -27.73 -19.12 -7.50
CA THR A 281 -27.55 -20.54 -7.89
C THR A 281 -27.04 -20.65 -9.32
N LEU A 282 -27.67 -19.95 -10.27
CA LEU A 282 -27.27 -19.95 -11.68
C LEU A 282 -25.81 -19.54 -11.85
N VAL A 283 -25.35 -18.50 -11.15
CA VAL A 283 -23.98 -17.99 -11.26
C VAL A 283 -22.96 -18.97 -10.68
N LEU A 284 -23.20 -19.55 -9.51
CA LEU A 284 -22.26 -20.49 -8.88
C LEU A 284 -22.13 -21.79 -9.67
N GLU A 285 -23.26 -22.36 -10.11
CA GLU A 285 -23.28 -23.57 -10.94
C GLU A 285 -22.57 -23.32 -12.28
N ALA A 286 -22.86 -22.19 -12.93
CA ALA A 286 -22.21 -21.82 -14.19
C ALA A 286 -20.71 -21.60 -14.01
N ALA A 287 -20.25 -21.00 -12.90
CA ALA A 287 -18.84 -20.80 -12.62
C ALA A 287 -18.08 -22.13 -12.44
N LYS A 288 -18.70 -23.10 -11.75
CA LYS A 288 -18.12 -24.44 -11.55
C LYS A 288 -18.05 -25.24 -12.84
N ALA A 289 -19.12 -25.20 -13.64
CA ALA A 289 -19.21 -25.89 -14.92
C ALA A 289 -18.56 -25.13 -16.08
N ALA A 290 -17.95 -23.96 -15.84
CA ALA A 290 -17.40 -23.13 -16.90
C ALA A 290 -16.22 -23.82 -17.59
N GLU A 291 -16.28 -23.89 -18.91
CA GLU A 291 -15.20 -24.39 -19.75
C GLU A 291 -14.10 -23.33 -19.89
N PRO A 292 -12.84 -23.73 -20.15
CA PRO A 292 -11.76 -22.79 -20.44
C PRO A 292 -12.16 -21.75 -21.48
N ALA A 293 -11.84 -20.49 -21.22
CA ALA A 293 -12.13 -19.42 -22.17
C ALA A 293 -11.29 -19.60 -23.44
N GLY A 294 -11.88 -19.26 -24.58
CA GLY A 294 -11.12 -19.15 -25.84
C GLY A 294 -10.26 -17.90 -25.87
N GLU A 295 -9.45 -17.75 -26.93
CA GLU A 295 -8.72 -16.51 -27.17
C GLU A 295 -9.69 -15.35 -27.41
N CYS A 296 -9.44 -14.22 -26.75
CA CYS A 296 -10.21 -13.00 -26.90
C CYS A 296 -9.41 -11.79 -26.43
N ASP A 297 -9.24 -10.82 -27.33
CA ASP A 297 -8.41 -9.62 -27.11
C ASP A 297 -9.25 -8.39 -26.70
N ALA A 298 -10.56 -8.56 -26.51
CA ALA A 298 -11.43 -7.46 -26.13
C ALA A 298 -11.24 -7.12 -24.65
N ALA A 299 -10.57 -5.99 -24.38
CA ALA A 299 -10.43 -5.49 -23.01
C ALA A 299 -11.81 -5.10 -22.44
N PRO A 300 -12.15 -5.55 -21.20
CA PRO A 300 -13.38 -5.14 -20.56
C PRO A 300 -13.33 -3.66 -20.18
N SER A 301 -14.42 -2.93 -20.40
CA SER A 301 -14.59 -1.57 -19.85
C SER A 301 -15.25 -1.59 -18.48
N ARG A 302 -15.92 -2.71 -18.12
CA ARG A 302 -16.54 -2.92 -16.81
C ARG A 302 -16.38 -4.37 -16.37
N PHE A 303 -16.17 -4.58 -15.08
CA PHE A 303 -16.11 -5.91 -14.48
C PHE A 303 -16.74 -5.89 -13.08
N ALA A 304 -17.06 -7.07 -12.54
CA ALA A 304 -17.54 -7.23 -11.18
C ALA A 304 -16.75 -8.29 -10.42
N VAL A 305 -16.60 -8.09 -9.12
CA VAL A 305 -16.06 -9.08 -8.18
C VAL A 305 -17.21 -9.62 -7.36
N LEU A 306 -17.37 -10.93 -7.39
CA LEU A 306 -18.45 -11.67 -6.77
C LEU A 306 -17.91 -12.35 -5.52
N TRP A 307 -18.48 -12.02 -4.38
CA TRP A 307 -18.16 -12.58 -3.07
C TRP A 307 -19.32 -13.45 -2.61
N PRO A 308 -19.22 -14.79 -2.68
CA PRO A 308 -20.20 -15.68 -2.07
C PRO A 308 -20.18 -15.49 -0.55
N LEU A 309 -21.34 -15.27 0.06
CA LEU A 309 -21.47 -15.00 1.50
C LEU A 309 -22.40 -15.99 2.18
N LEU A 310 -22.05 -16.39 3.40
CA LEU A 310 -22.88 -17.11 4.35
C LEU A 310 -22.85 -16.35 5.69
N ASP A 311 -24.01 -15.94 6.18
CA ASP A 311 -24.13 -15.13 7.40
C ASP A 311 -23.23 -13.88 7.42
N GLY A 312 -23.13 -13.21 6.26
CA GLY A 312 -22.32 -12.00 6.08
C GLY A 312 -20.80 -12.24 6.02
N ARG A 313 -20.35 -13.50 6.00
CA ARG A 313 -18.93 -13.86 5.88
C ARG A 313 -18.65 -14.55 4.55
N ALA A 314 -17.42 -14.44 4.06
CA ALA A 314 -16.98 -15.15 2.86
C ALA A 314 -17.23 -16.67 3.00
N ALA A 315 -17.99 -17.23 2.07
CA ALA A 315 -18.30 -18.67 2.00
C ALA A 315 -17.33 -19.43 1.08
N GLY A 316 -16.43 -18.75 0.38
CA GLY A 316 -15.40 -19.35 -0.46
C GLY A 316 -14.66 -18.30 -1.31
N ALA A 317 -13.99 -18.75 -2.38
CA ALA A 317 -13.23 -17.84 -3.23
C ALA A 317 -14.10 -16.81 -3.95
N ALA A 318 -13.58 -15.58 -4.03
CA ALA A 318 -14.14 -14.56 -4.88
C ALA A 318 -13.93 -14.88 -6.36
N LEU A 319 -14.84 -14.41 -7.21
CA LEU A 319 -14.77 -14.52 -8.66
C LEU A 319 -14.74 -13.15 -9.29
N THR A 320 -13.97 -12.96 -10.35
CA THR A 320 -14.07 -11.74 -11.16
C THR A 320 -14.76 -12.05 -12.48
N VAL A 321 -15.75 -11.25 -12.88
CA VAL A 321 -16.52 -11.43 -14.10
C VAL A 321 -16.42 -10.17 -14.95
N GLU A 322 -16.07 -10.32 -16.23
CA GLU A 322 -16.20 -9.23 -17.19
C GLU A 322 -17.68 -8.99 -17.49
N LEU A 323 -18.15 -7.76 -17.30
CA LEU A 323 -19.55 -7.38 -17.56
C LEU A 323 -19.79 -7.02 -19.03
N ASP A 324 -18.70 -6.80 -19.76
CA ASP A 324 -18.62 -6.58 -21.20
C ASP A 324 -17.39 -7.31 -21.77
N GLY A 325 -16.92 -6.91 -22.95
CA GLY A 325 -15.75 -7.55 -23.58
C GLY A 325 -15.97 -9.06 -23.84
N CYS A 326 -15.06 -9.89 -23.33
CA CYS A 326 -15.04 -11.33 -23.55
C CYS A 326 -15.98 -12.13 -22.64
N ARG A 327 -16.61 -11.48 -21.65
CA ARG A 327 -17.57 -12.10 -20.71
C ARG A 327 -16.99 -13.29 -19.95
N ARG A 328 -15.69 -13.21 -19.65
CA ARG A 328 -14.96 -14.26 -18.95
C ARG A 328 -15.23 -14.18 -17.45
N ILE A 329 -15.11 -15.32 -16.79
CA ILE A 329 -15.03 -15.43 -15.34
C ILE A 329 -13.62 -15.90 -14.96
N PHE A 330 -13.07 -15.30 -13.91
CA PHE A 330 -11.73 -15.55 -13.41
C PHE A 330 -11.81 -15.98 -11.95
N ASP A 331 -11.09 -17.05 -11.63
CA ASP A 331 -10.78 -17.38 -10.24
C ASP A 331 -9.59 -16.55 -9.72
N LEU A 332 -9.27 -16.69 -8.44
CA LEU A 332 -8.12 -16.01 -7.81
C LEU A 332 -6.76 -16.45 -8.39
N ALA A 333 -6.69 -17.62 -9.06
CA ALA A 333 -5.49 -18.05 -9.76
C ALA A 333 -5.35 -17.38 -11.15
N GLY A 334 -6.36 -16.60 -11.56
CA GLY A 334 -6.45 -15.92 -12.84
C GLY A 334 -6.81 -16.85 -14.00
N THR A 335 -7.32 -18.05 -13.72
CA THR A 335 -7.80 -18.97 -14.76
C THR A 335 -9.09 -18.42 -15.34
N SER A 336 -9.08 -18.08 -16.63
CA SER A 336 -10.27 -17.57 -17.32
C SER A 336 -11.13 -18.70 -17.88
N ARG A 337 -12.44 -18.61 -17.66
CA ARG A 337 -13.45 -19.55 -18.18
C ARG A 337 -14.59 -18.78 -18.84
N ASN A 338 -15.33 -19.43 -19.72
CA ASN A 338 -16.53 -18.84 -20.34
C ASN A 338 -17.71 -18.96 -19.38
N LEU A 339 -18.27 -17.82 -18.96
CA LEU A 339 -19.51 -17.82 -18.20
C LEU A 339 -20.70 -18.02 -19.17
N SER A 340 -21.71 -18.80 -18.77
CA SER A 340 -22.90 -18.98 -19.60
C SER A 340 -23.61 -17.64 -19.84
N ALA A 341 -24.24 -17.48 -21.01
CA ALA A 341 -24.92 -16.22 -21.35
C ALA A 341 -26.01 -15.85 -20.33
N GLU A 342 -26.70 -16.85 -19.78
CA GLU A 342 -27.74 -16.65 -18.75
C GLU A 342 -27.14 -16.19 -17.42
N ALA A 343 -26.06 -16.83 -16.95
CA ALA A 343 -25.38 -16.43 -15.72
C ALA A 343 -24.76 -15.03 -15.86
N HIS A 344 -24.14 -14.73 -17.01
CA HIS A 344 -23.61 -13.41 -17.30
C HIS A 344 -24.73 -12.35 -17.30
N ALA A 345 -25.87 -12.63 -17.94
CA ALA A 345 -27.01 -11.72 -17.92
C ALA A 345 -27.56 -11.49 -16.51
N ALA A 346 -27.59 -12.54 -15.66
CA ALA A 346 -27.99 -12.41 -14.25
C ALA A 346 -27.07 -11.45 -13.49
N VAL A 347 -25.74 -11.57 -13.65
CA VAL A 347 -24.77 -10.63 -13.05
C VAL A 347 -25.00 -9.21 -13.59
N VAL A 348 -25.00 -9.01 -14.91
CA VAL A 348 -25.17 -7.68 -15.53
C VAL A 348 -26.49 -7.01 -15.14
N SER A 349 -27.58 -7.76 -15.06
CA SER A 349 -28.88 -7.20 -14.67
C SER A 349 -28.93 -6.75 -13.21
N SER A 350 -28.07 -7.33 -12.36
CA SER A 350 -27.99 -7.00 -10.94
C SER A 350 -27.07 -5.80 -10.69
N THR A 351 -26.13 -5.50 -11.60
CA THR A 351 -25.09 -4.47 -11.45
C THR A 351 -25.31 -3.19 -12.27
N ARG A 352 -26.52 -3.00 -12.78
CA ARG A 352 -26.94 -1.80 -13.54
C ARG A 352 -27.47 -0.69 -12.65
#